data_AF-A0A0L8GFM9-F1
#
_entry.id   AF-A0A0L8GFM9-F1
#
_cell.length_a   1.000
_cell.length_b   1.000
_cell.length_c   1.000
_cell.angle_alpha   90.00
_cell.angle_beta   90.00
_cell.angle_gamma   90.00
#
_symmetry.space_group_name_H-M   'P 1'
#
loop_
_entity.id
_entity.type
_entity.pdbx_description
1 polymer ?
#
loop_
_entity_poly.entity_id
_entity_poly.type
_entity_poly.pdbx_seq_one_letter_code
_entity_poly.pdbx_strand_id
1 'polypeptide(L)'
;GGTAKGVTLTAFVTISLLQCQEANIVSIKDPLKETAEYLRSWVNGGKSNDDYSRAVLLTAFALLKDEDYFNRVNKEPFDLASEDDYKLHPKSPPRIGGSASVEIAAYILLAYSYKGKIEESLPFYKSLVSQRNSHGGFRSSQDTVMGLEALTQYALLLSQKKDSSVDVKIEADDGTKYSFPTITYANSIMLYKKDLPSSIKSVKVEVTGNGFVLVQV
;
A
#
# COMPACT_ATOMS: atom_id res chain seq x y z
N GLY A 1 16.94 -13.05 5.25
CA GLY A 1 17.53 -13.51 6.52
C GLY A 1 17.06 -12.58 7.62
N GLY A 2 16.94 -13.04 8.87
CA GLY A 2 16.66 -12.17 10.02
C GLY A 2 15.44 -12.61 10.83
N THR A 3 15.68 -13.32 11.94
CA THR A 3 14.78 -13.52 13.10
C THR A 3 13.48 -14.32 12.99
N ALA A 4 12.98 -14.71 11.82
CA ALA A 4 11.72 -15.45 11.71
C ALA A 4 11.79 -16.88 12.29
N LYS A 5 11.47 -17.02 13.58
CA LYS A 5 11.18 -18.30 14.24
C LYS A 5 9.68 -18.37 14.52
N GLY A 6 9.07 -19.53 14.27
CA GLY A 6 7.66 -19.76 14.58
C GLY A 6 6.72 -19.18 13.53
N VAL A 7 5.71 -18.42 13.96
CA VAL A 7 4.55 -18.04 13.14
C VAL A 7 4.89 -17.22 11.90
N THR A 8 5.89 -16.33 11.97
CA THR A 8 6.27 -15.44 10.87
C THR A 8 6.88 -16.22 9.71
N LEU A 9 7.63 -17.30 9.99
CA LEU A 9 8.15 -18.18 8.95
C LEU A 9 7.01 -18.97 8.28
N THR A 10 6.06 -19.48 9.05
CA THR A 10 4.88 -20.17 8.49
C THR A 10 4.04 -19.23 7.64
N ALA A 11 3.82 -18.00 8.09
CA ALA A 11 3.09 -16.98 7.35
C ALA A 11 3.84 -16.59 6.07
N PHE A 12 5.16 -16.38 6.13
CA PHE A 12 6.00 -16.10 4.96
C PHE A 12 5.93 -17.20 3.90
N VAL A 13 6.11 -18.46 4.31
CA VAL A 13 5.99 -19.60 3.38
C VAL A 13 4.59 -19.67 2.78
N THR A 14 3.55 -19.41 3.58
CA THR A 14 2.16 -19.38 3.11
C THR A 14 1.95 -18.30 2.05
N ILE A 15 2.46 -17.08 2.29
CA ILE A 15 2.43 -15.96 1.33
C ILE A 15 3.10 -16.38 0.02
N SER A 16 4.34 -16.90 0.08
CA SER A 16 5.07 -17.29 -1.13
C SER A 16 4.36 -18.36 -1.94
N LEU A 17 3.79 -19.39 -1.29
CA LEU A 17 3.05 -20.45 -1.99
C LEU A 17 1.78 -19.92 -2.66
N LEU A 18 1.04 -19.04 -1.98
CA LEU A 18 -0.16 -18.40 -2.53
C LEU A 18 0.16 -17.52 -3.73
N GLN A 19 1.24 -16.75 -3.67
CA GLN A 19 1.70 -15.93 -4.80
C GLN A 19 2.15 -16.79 -5.99
N CYS A 20 2.87 -17.89 -5.75
CA CYS A 20 3.21 -18.84 -6.82
C CYS A 20 1.95 -19.49 -7.43
N GLN A 21 0.90 -19.70 -6.64
CA GLN A 21 -0.38 -20.21 -7.13
C GLN A 21 -1.12 -19.18 -7.98
N GLU A 22 -1.16 -17.91 -7.57
CA GLU A 22 -1.71 -16.81 -8.40
C GLU A 22 -0.97 -16.65 -9.73
N ALA A 23 0.34 -16.89 -9.74
CA ALA A 23 1.17 -16.90 -10.94
C ALA A 23 1.03 -18.18 -11.79
N ASN A 24 0.13 -19.11 -11.43
CA ASN A 24 -0.04 -20.42 -12.09
C ASN A 24 1.24 -21.28 -12.15
N ILE A 25 2.16 -21.11 -11.18
CA ILE A 25 3.42 -21.87 -11.10
C ILE A 25 3.21 -23.19 -10.35
N VAL A 26 2.33 -23.18 -9.33
CA VAL A 26 2.01 -24.34 -8.48
C VAL A 26 0.49 -24.46 -8.27
N SER A 27 0.02 -25.66 -7.92
CA SER A 27 -1.37 -25.91 -7.52
C SER A 27 -1.38 -26.62 -6.18
N ILE A 28 -1.78 -25.91 -5.12
CA ILE A 28 -1.67 -26.37 -3.73
C ILE A 28 -3.03 -26.14 -3.07
N LYS A 29 -3.74 -27.23 -2.72
CA LYS A 29 -5.04 -27.13 -2.05
C LYS A 29 -4.98 -27.61 -0.59
N ASP A 30 -4.42 -28.79 -0.36
CA ASP A 30 -4.48 -29.44 0.95
C ASP A 30 -3.51 -28.83 2.00
N PRO A 31 -2.24 -28.51 1.67
CA PRO A 31 -1.29 -27.92 2.64
C PRO A 31 -1.69 -26.54 3.16
N LEU A 32 -2.51 -25.78 2.44
CA LEU A 32 -2.91 -24.43 2.84
C LEU A 32 -3.95 -24.41 3.96
N LYS A 33 -4.70 -25.51 4.14
CA LYS A 33 -5.71 -25.61 5.20
C LYS A 33 -5.06 -25.69 6.57
N GLU A 34 -4.08 -26.59 6.73
CA GLU A 34 -3.36 -26.77 8.00
C GLU A 34 -2.55 -25.53 8.37
N THR A 35 -1.92 -24.87 7.39
CA THR A 35 -1.19 -23.62 7.66
C THR A 35 -2.15 -22.52 8.10
N ALA A 36 -3.30 -22.35 7.44
CA ALA A 36 -4.31 -21.37 7.86
C ALA A 36 -4.79 -21.64 9.29
N GLU A 37 -5.11 -22.89 9.64
CA GLU A 37 -5.53 -23.26 11.00
C GLU A 37 -4.45 -22.96 12.05
N TYR A 38 -3.18 -23.24 11.74
CA TYR A 38 -2.07 -22.87 12.61
C TYR A 38 -1.97 -21.36 12.83
N LEU A 39 -2.03 -20.54 11.77
CA LEU A 39 -1.99 -19.08 11.88
C LEU A 39 -3.15 -18.54 12.72
N ARG A 40 -4.37 -19.07 12.50
CA ARG A 40 -5.57 -18.74 13.28
C ARG A 40 -5.41 -19.05 14.77
N SER A 41 -4.92 -20.26 15.08
CA SER A 41 -4.68 -20.70 16.45
C SER A 41 -3.71 -19.78 17.18
N TRP A 42 -2.72 -19.27 16.45
CA TRP A 42 -1.70 -18.38 16.98
C TRP A 42 -2.26 -16.98 17.28
N VAL A 43 -3.09 -16.42 16.39
CA VAL A 43 -3.84 -15.18 16.63
C VAL A 43 -4.75 -15.31 17.85
N ASN A 44 -5.51 -16.40 17.96
CA ASN A 44 -6.41 -16.64 19.10
C ASN A 44 -5.66 -16.85 20.43
N GLY A 45 -4.42 -17.33 20.37
CA GLY A 45 -3.57 -17.49 21.54
C GLY A 45 -3.07 -16.18 22.13
N GLY A 46 -3.35 -15.03 21.52
CA GLY A 46 -2.92 -13.71 21.99
C GLY A 46 -1.40 -13.51 21.97
N LYS A 47 -0.69 -14.27 21.12
CA LYS A 47 0.78 -14.36 21.13
C LYS A 47 1.51 -13.32 20.27
N SER A 48 0.78 -12.44 19.57
CA SER A 48 1.34 -11.35 18.77
C SER A 48 1.11 -10.02 19.44
N ASN A 49 2.19 -9.30 19.73
CA ASN A 49 2.09 -7.89 20.07
C ASN A 49 3.12 -7.01 19.33
N ASP A 50 3.94 -7.59 18.43
CA ASP A 50 4.88 -6.82 17.62
C ASP A 50 4.33 -6.56 16.22
N ASP A 51 4.54 -5.34 15.72
CA ASP A 51 4.02 -4.88 14.44
C ASP A 51 4.54 -5.69 13.23
N TYR A 52 5.73 -6.29 13.35
CA TYR A 52 6.28 -7.13 12.28
C TYR A 52 5.48 -8.42 12.13
N SER A 53 5.31 -9.17 13.21
CA SER A 53 4.49 -10.39 13.18
C SER A 53 3.06 -10.11 12.72
N ARG A 54 2.47 -8.99 13.19
CA ARG A 54 1.14 -8.55 12.77
C ARG A 54 1.07 -8.26 11.28
N ALA A 55 2.04 -7.53 10.71
CA ALA A 55 2.05 -7.19 9.29
C ALA A 55 2.17 -8.42 8.40
N VAL A 56 3.06 -9.36 8.72
CA VAL A 56 3.19 -10.61 7.96
C VAL A 56 1.90 -11.44 8.03
N LEU A 57 1.28 -11.55 9.20
CA LEU A 57 0.01 -12.27 9.37
C LEU A 57 -1.13 -11.60 8.60
N LEU A 58 -1.20 -10.28 8.63
CA LEU A 58 -2.18 -9.50 7.87
C LEU A 58 -2.11 -9.83 6.38
N THR A 59 -0.91 -9.85 5.80
CA THR A 59 -0.70 -10.23 4.40
C THR A 59 -1.09 -11.68 4.12
N ALA A 60 -0.72 -12.61 5.01
CA ALA A 60 -1.08 -14.01 4.86
C ALA A 60 -2.61 -14.22 4.84
N PHE A 61 -3.34 -13.58 5.76
CA PHE A 61 -4.80 -13.67 5.79
C PHE A 61 -5.48 -12.96 4.60
N ALA A 62 -4.89 -11.88 4.09
CA ALA A 62 -5.36 -11.24 2.86
C ALA A 62 -5.31 -12.20 1.66
N LEU A 63 -4.18 -12.89 1.47
CA LEU A 63 -3.97 -13.87 0.40
C LEU A 63 -4.78 -15.16 0.59
N LEU A 64 -4.94 -15.62 1.84
CA LEU A 64 -5.82 -16.74 2.19
C LEU A 64 -7.32 -16.43 1.99
N LYS A 65 -7.66 -15.16 1.76
CA LYS A 65 -9.06 -14.66 1.69
C LYS A 65 -9.84 -14.93 2.97
N ASP A 66 -9.17 -14.83 4.11
CA ASP A 66 -9.75 -15.02 5.44
C ASP A 66 -10.11 -13.66 6.07
N GLU A 67 -11.33 -13.20 5.83
CA GLU A 67 -11.82 -11.89 6.28
C GLU A 67 -11.82 -11.76 7.80
N ASP A 68 -12.23 -12.81 8.51
CA ASP A 68 -12.41 -12.77 9.95
C ASP A 68 -11.06 -12.53 10.64
N TYR A 69 -10.04 -13.29 10.22
CA TYR A 69 -8.71 -13.15 10.81
C TYR A 69 -7.94 -11.95 10.28
N PHE A 70 -8.16 -11.55 9.01
CA PHE A 70 -7.67 -10.27 8.51
C PHE A 70 -8.17 -9.13 9.41
N ASN A 71 -9.48 -9.05 9.67
CA ASN A 71 -10.06 -7.99 10.49
C ASN A 71 -9.64 -8.07 11.97
N ARG A 72 -9.42 -9.27 12.51
CA ARG A 72 -8.88 -9.45 13.88
C ARG A 72 -7.47 -8.90 14.01
N VAL A 73 -6.59 -9.19 13.06
CA VAL A 73 -5.21 -8.66 13.04
C VAL A 73 -5.20 -7.16 12.78
N ASN A 74 -6.12 -6.68 11.93
CA ASN A 74 -6.27 -5.27 11.55
C ASN A 74 -7.06 -4.41 12.53
N LYS A 75 -7.42 -4.94 13.71
CA LYS A 75 -8.30 -4.25 14.66
C LYS A 75 -7.62 -3.04 15.30
N GLU A 76 -6.33 -3.15 15.58
CA GLU A 76 -5.53 -2.09 16.17
C GLU A 76 -4.74 -1.36 15.08
N PRO A 77 -4.57 -0.03 15.17
CA PRO A 77 -3.72 0.67 14.23
C PRO A 77 -2.29 0.10 14.28
N PHE A 78 -1.58 0.21 13.17
CA PHE A 78 -0.14 0.07 13.18
C PHE A 78 0.43 1.40 13.63
N ASP A 79 1.39 1.40 14.58
CA ASP A 79 2.01 2.62 15.13
C ASP A 79 2.80 3.44 14.08
N LEU A 80 2.81 2.95 12.84
CA LEU A 80 3.43 3.53 11.66
C LEU A 80 2.57 4.57 10.94
N ALA A 81 1.30 4.70 11.31
CA ALA A 81 0.32 5.56 10.64
C ALA A 81 -0.28 6.61 11.59
N SER A 82 0.55 7.49 12.16
CA SER A 82 0.01 8.66 12.86
C SER A 82 -0.60 9.65 11.86
N GLU A 83 -1.92 9.83 11.91
CA GLU A 83 -2.64 10.86 11.14
C GLU A 83 -2.10 12.28 11.37
N ASP A 84 -1.52 12.54 12.54
CA ASP A 84 -1.14 13.88 12.99
C ASP A 84 0.01 14.49 12.16
N ASP A 85 0.85 13.66 11.56
CA ASP A 85 1.92 14.12 10.68
C ASP A 85 1.38 14.66 9.34
N TYR A 86 0.22 14.17 8.91
CA TYR A 86 -0.41 14.60 7.66
C TYR A 86 -1.11 15.94 7.79
N LYS A 87 -1.66 16.24 8.97
CA LYS A 87 -2.39 17.50 9.23
C LYS A 87 -1.45 18.67 9.54
N LEU A 88 -0.22 18.42 9.99
CA LEU A 88 0.65 19.50 10.48
C LEU A 88 1.54 20.11 9.38
N HIS A 89 1.98 19.36 8.37
CA HIS A 89 2.81 19.89 7.28
C HIS A 89 2.67 19.12 5.95
N PRO A 90 1.90 19.60 4.96
CA PRO A 90 1.79 18.94 3.64
C PRO A 90 3.10 18.92 2.81
N LYS A 91 4.15 19.57 3.31
CA LYS A 91 5.49 19.64 2.67
C LYS A 91 6.58 18.89 3.44
N SER A 92 6.25 18.19 4.52
CA SER A 92 7.21 17.35 5.23
C SER A 92 6.80 15.89 5.04
N PRO A 93 7.72 15.00 4.59
CA PRO A 93 7.45 13.57 4.69
C PRO A 93 7.12 13.28 6.16
N PRO A 94 6.20 12.35 6.43
CA PRO A 94 5.87 11.99 7.80
C PRO A 94 7.19 11.76 8.56
N ARG A 95 7.39 12.50 9.66
CA ARG A 95 8.35 12.23 10.71
C ARG A 95 8.00 10.91 11.37
N ILE A 96 8.24 9.85 10.61
CA ILE A 96 8.30 8.48 11.10
C ILE A 96 9.54 8.43 12.00
N GLY A 97 9.30 8.63 13.29
CA GLY A 97 10.30 8.42 14.32
C GLY A 97 10.63 6.94 14.39
N GLY A 98 11.89 6.61 14.09
CA GLY A 98 12.43 5.27 14.29
C GLY A 98 12.42 4.40 13.04
N SER A 99 13.26 3.37 13.10
CA SER A 99 13.49 2.30 12.13
C SER A 99 12.23 1.46 11.85
N ALA A 100 11.14 2.07 11.41
CA ALA A 100 10.02 1.38 10.78
C ALA A 100 10.58 0.65 9.56
N SER A 101 10.77 -0.66 9.66
CA SER A 101 11.40 -1.41 8.59
C SER A 101 10.54 -1.27 7.34
N VAL A 102 11.19 -0.95 6.22
CA VAL A 102 10.59 -0.94 4.88
C VAL A 102 9.76 -2.20 4.68
N GLU A 103 10.22 -3.31 5.24
CA GLU A 103 9.51 -4.59 5.28
C GLU A 103 8.11 -4.54 5.94
N ILE A 104 7.93 -3.92 7.12
CA ILE A 104 6.60 -3.82 7.76
C ILE A 104 5.65 -3.00 6.88
N ALA A 105 6.10 -1.83 6.41
CA ALA A 105 5.30 -0.98 5.54
C ALA A 105 4.95 -1.68 4.22
N ALA A 106 5.87 -2.48 3.68
CA ALA A 106 5.64 -3.29 2.48
C ALA A 106 4.59 -4.38 2.71
N TYR A 107 4.66 -5.14 3.80
CA TYR A 107 3.65 -6.16 4.10
C TYR A 107 2.25 -5.55 4.28
N ILE A 108 2.13 -4.42 4.99
CA ILE A 108 0.84 -3.75 5.18
C ILE A 108 0.30 -3.22 3.86
N LEU A 109 1.13 -2.52 3.08
CA LEU A 109 0.73 -2.02 1.75
C LEU A 109 0.28 -3.18 0.85
N LEU A 110 1.02 -4.29 0.86
CA LEU A 110 0.69 -5.48 0.07
C LEU A 110 -0.64 -6.09 0.53
N ALA A 111 -0.85 -6.25 1.84
CA ALA A 111 -2.08 -6.80 2.40
C ALA A 111 -3.29 -5.93 2.02
N TYR A 112 -3.20 -4.61 2.23
CA TYR A 112 -4.27 -3.69 1.88
C TYR A 112 -4.52 -3.64 0.38
N SER A 113 -3.48 -3.82 -0.45
CA SER A 113 -3.62 -3.91 -1.89
C SER A 113 -4.44 -5.15 -2.30
N TYR A 114 -4.15 -6.33 -1.75
CA TYR A 114 -4.97 -7.53 -1.99
C TYR A 114 -6.42 -7.38 -1.52
N LYS A 115 -6.68 -6.51 -0.54
CA LYS A 115 -8.03 -6.21 -0.04
C LYS A 115 -8.74 -5.06 -0.77
N GLY A 116 -8.07 -4.38 -1.70
CA GLY A 116 -8.62 -3.19 -2.37
C GLY A 116 -8.81 -1.97 -1.46
N LYS A 117 -8.11 -1.90 -0.32
CA LYS A 117 -8.17 -0.80 0.65
C LYS A 117 -7.28 0.36 0.22
N ILE A 118 -7.69 1.07 -0.84
CA ILE A 118 -6.85 2.07 -1.53
C ILE A 118 -6.51 3.25 -0.63
N GLU A 119 -7.48 3.79 0.11
CA GLU A 119 -7.31 4.97 0.95
C GLU A 119 -6.42 4.66 2.17
N GLU A 120 -6.67 3.52 2.82
CA GLU A 120 -5.90 3.07 3.98
C GLU A 120 -4.47 2.68 3.62
N SER A 121 -4.20 2.37 2.35
CA SER A 121 -2.86 2.09 1.82
C SER A 121 -2.00 3.34 1.63
N LEU A 122 -2.60 4.52 1.48
CA LEU A 122 -1.88 5.75 1.12
C LEU A 122 -0.73 6.13 2.08
N PRO A 123 -0.87 6.03 3.41
CA PRO A 123 0.22 6.34 4.33
C PRO A 123 1.43 5.40 4.15
N PHE A 124 1.17 4.10 3.95
CA PHE A 124 2.21 3.09 3.75
C PHE A 124 2.90 3.25 2.40
N TYR A 125 2.14 3.54 1.34
CA TYR A 125 2.69 3.92 0.04
C TYR A 125 3.63 5.13 0.14
N LYS A 126 3.18 6.23 0.78
CA LYS A 126 3.98 7.45 0.94
C LYS A 126 5.25 7.19 1.75
N SER A 127 5.15 6.41 2.83
CA SER A 127 6.30 5.99 3.64
C SER A 127 7.34 5.24 2.80
N LEU A 128 6.93 4.23 2.03
CA LEU A 128 7.84 3.48 1.15
C LEU A 128 8.48 4.36 0.08
N VAL A 129 7.71 5.23 -0.58
CA VAL A 129 8.26 6.15 -1.58
C VAL A 129 9.27 7.12 -0.96
N SER A 130 9.04 7.61 0.27
CA SER A 130 9.99 8.49 0.96
C SER A 130 11.30 7.82 1.38
N GLN A 131 11.29 6.49 1.53
CA GLN A 131 12.47 5.70 1.92
C GLN A 131 13.23 5.14 0.71
N ARG A 132 12.70 5.32 -0.51
CA ARG A 132 13.34 4.91 -1.76
C ARG A 132 14.53 5.81 -2.07
N ASN A 133 15.69 5.22 -2.34
CA ASN A 133 16.89 5.96 -2.72
C ASN A 133 16.80 6.48 -4.17
N SER A 134 17.73 7.36 -4.56
CA SER A 134 17.78 7.96 -5.90
C SER A 134 17.96 6.96 -7.05
N HIS A 135 18.33 5.70 -6.75
CA HIS A 135 18.49 4.62 -7.72
C HIS A 135 17.29 3.65 -7.74
N GLY A 136 16.20 3.97 -7.03
CA GLY A 136 14.98 3.17 -7.01
C GLY A 136 15.00 1.98 -6.04
N GLY A 137 16.07 1.78 -5.28
CA GLY A 137 16.21 0.71 -4.30
C GLY A 137 15.97 1.18 -2.85
N PHE A 138 15.99 0.23 -1.92
CA PHE A 138 15.92 0.49 -0.48
C PHE A 138 17.25 0.15 0.22
N ARG A 139 17.32 0.34 1.54
CA ARG A 139 18.57 0.17 2.32
C ARG A 139 19.12 -1.27 2.34
N SER A 140 18.27 -2.29 2.17
CA SER A 140 18.68 -3.69 2.07
C SER A 140 18.05 -4.39 0.85
N SER A 141 18.61 -5.53 0.44
CA SER A 141 18.09 -6.31 -0.69
C SER A 141 16.68 -6.87 -0.43
N GLN A 142 16.37 -7.28 0.81
CA GLN A 142 15.05 -7.78 1.20
C GLN A 142 14.01 -6.65 1.22
N ASP A 143 14.39 -5.48 1.76
CA ASP A 143 13.58 -4.27 1.70
C ASP A 143 13.30 -3.85 0.25
N THR A 144 14.26 -4.09 -0.65
CA THR A 144 14.10 -3.77 -2.06
C THR A 144 13.10 -4.71 -2.75
N VAL A 145 13.17 -6.02 -2.50
CA VAL A 145 12.22 -6.98 -3.08
C VAL A 145 10.80 -6.73 -2.56
N MET A 146 10.63 -6.67 -1.23
CA MET A 146 9.31 -6.47 -0.62
C MET A 146 8.73 -5.10 -0.94
N GLY A 147 9.55 -4.04 -0.87
CA GLY A 147 9.12 -2.68 -1.17
C GLY A 147 8.69 -2.50 -2.61
N LEU A 148 9.44 -3.04 -3.58
CA LEU A 148 9.05 -2.98 -4.99
C LEU A 148 7.79 -3.82 -5.26
N GLU A 149 7.69 -5.02 -4.71
CA GLU A 149 6.51 -5.85 -4.84
C GLU A 149 5.24 -5.12 -4.35
N ALA A 150 5.30 -4.58 -3.13
CA ALA A 150 4.16 -3.87 -2.54
C ALA A 150 3.77 -2.62 -3.35
N LEU A 151 4.76 -1.84 -3.81
CA LEU A 151 4.52 -0.66 -4.65
C LEU A 151 3.92 -1.06 -6.02
N THR A 152 4.38 -2.15 -6.62
CA THR A 152 3.84 -2.65 -7.88
C THR A 152 2.40 -3.15 -7.70
N GLN A 153 2.12 -3.93 -6.66
CA GLN A 153 0.76 -4.40 -6.37
C GLN A 153 -0.21 -3.23 -6.11
N TYR A 154 0.23 -2.22 -5.37
CA TYR A 154 -0.57 -1.01 -5.19
C TYR A 154 -0.79 -0.25 -6.51
N ALA A 155 0.22 -0.16 -7.37
CA ALA A 155 0.09 0.46 -8.69
C ALA A 155 -0.88 -0.31 -9.61
N LEU A 156 -0.97 -1.64 -9.48
CA LEU A 156 -1.96 -2.44 -10.22
C LEU A 156 -3.39 -2.10 -9.83
N LEU A 157 -3.66 -1.78 -8.56
CA LEU A 157 -4.99 -1.30 -8.13
C LEU A 157 -5.36 0.04 -8.76
N LEU A 158 -4.37 0.93 -8.90
CA LEU A 158 -4.56 2.27 -9.45
C LEU A 158 -4.47 2.30 -10.98
N SER A 159 -4.19 1.17 -11.61
CA SER A 159 -4.01 1.09 -13.06
C SER A 159 -5.33 1.39 -13.76
N GLN A 160 -5.26 2.29 -14.75
CA GLN A 160 -6.41 2.57 -15.61
C GLN A 160 -6.81 1.30 -16.36
N LYS A 161 -8.12 1.13 -16.57
CA LYS A 161 -8.64 0.14 -17.51
C LYS A 161 -8.68 0.75 -18.90
N LYS A 162 -8.77 -0.09 -19.94
CA LYS A 162 -8.78 0.36 -21.35
C LYS A 162 -9.92 1.33 -21.67
N ASP A 163 -11.02 1.21 -20.94
CA ASP A 163 -12.24 2.02 -21.04
C ASP A 163 -12.29 3.16 -20.00
N SER A 164 -11.22 3.38 -19.23
CA SER A 164 -11.15 4.47 -18.26
C SER A 164 -10.93 5.82 -18.95
N SER A 165 -11.67 6.82 -18.49
CA SER A 165 -11.60 8.20 -18.93
C SER A 165 -11.86 9.10 -17.73
N VAL A 166 -10.85 9.87 -17.31
CA VAL A 166 -10.93 10.75 -16.15
C VAL A 166 -10.54 12.17 -16.55
N ASP A 167 -11.42 13.12 -16.29
CA ASP A 167 -11.16 14.54 -16.45
C ASP A 167 -10.84 15.17 -15.10
N VAL A 168 -9.77 15.96 -15.06
CA VAL A 168 -9.33 16.70 -13.87
C VAL A 168 -9.35 18.19 -14.18
N LYS A 169 -10.17 18.93 -13.45
CA LYS A 169 -10.29 20.39 -13.52
C LYS A 169 -9.88 21.00 -12.20
N ILE A 170 -9.18 22.13 -12.26
CA ILE A 170 -8.68 22.87 -11.11
C ILE A 170 -9.18 24.30 -11.22
N GLU A 171 -9.77 24.82 -10.16
CA GLU A 171 -10.18 26.21 -10.04
C GLU A 171 -9.44 26.85 -8.86
N ALA A 172 -8.63 27.87 -9.13
CA ALA A 172 -7.92 28.63 -8.12
C ALA A 172 -8.84 29.67 -7.46
N ASP A 173 -8.44 30.16 -6.29
CA ASP A 173 -9.20 31.17 -5.52
C ASP A 173 -9.34 32.53 -6.21
N ASP A 174 -8.48 32.84 -7.18
CA ASP A 174 -8.61 34.01 -8.06
C ASP A 174 -9.58 33.79 -9.24
N GLY A 175 -10.23 32.63 -9.31
CA GLY A 175 -11.15 32.24 -10.38
C GLY A 175 -10.47 31.66 -11.62
N THR A 176 -9.13 31.57 -11.66
CA THR A 176 -8.41 30.98 -12.79
C THR A 176 -8.68 29.48 -12.86
N LYS A 177 -9.04 29.00 -14.07
CA LYS A 177 -9.33 27.59 -14.33
C LYS A 177 -8.20 26.92 -15.11
N TYR A 178 -7.82 25.74 -14.65
CA TYR A 178 -6.87 24.86 -15.31
C TYR A 178 -7.53 23.51 -15.58
N SER A 179 -7.09 22.86 -16.65
CA SER A 179 -7.45 21.48 -16.96
C SER A 179 -6.21 20.73 -17.41
N PHE A 180 -6.15 19.46 -17.06
CA PHE A 180 -5.19 18.54 -17.65
C PHE A 180 -5.86 17.79 -18.81
N PRO A 181 -5.07 17.24 -19.76
CA PRO A 181 -5.60 16.31 -20.74
C PRO A 181 -6.36 15.18 -20.04
N THR A 182 -7.45 14.72 -20.66
CA THR A 182 -8.21 13.57 -20.17
C THR A 182 -7.28 12.37 -19.97
N ILE A 183 -7.31 11.81 -18.77
CA ILE A 183 -6.49 10.66 -18.38
C ILE A 183 -7.22 9.40 -18.83
N THR A 184 -6.51 8.58 -19.58
CA THR A 184 -6.96 7.33 -20.18
C THR A 184 -5.93 6.24 -19.90
N TYR A 185 -6.20 5.01 -20.35
CA TYR A 185 -5.19 3.95 -20.33
C TYR A 185 -3.85 4.34 -20.96
N ALA A 186 -3.89 5.05 -22.09
CA ALA A 186 -2.71 5.33 -22.91
C ALA A 186 -1.73 6.34 -22.28
N ASN A 187 -2.22 7.25 -21.44
CA ASN A 187 -1.44 8.29 -20.76
C ASN A 187 -1.48 8.16 -19.23
N SER A 188 -1.89 6.99 -18.71
CA SER A 188 -2.09 6.73 -17.28
C SER A 188 -0.84 6.89 -16.40
N ILE A 189 0.35 6.75 -16.98
CA ILE A 189 1.63 6.88 -16.27
C ILE A 189 2.25 8.28 -16.39
N MET A 190 1.63 9.19 -17.16
CA MET A 190 2.17 10.53 -17.38
C MET A 190 1.91 11.42 -16.16
N LEU A 191 2.95 12.09 -15.67
CA LEU A 191 2.82 13.10 -14.65
C LEU A 191 2.34 14.41 -15.28
N TYR A 192 1.15 14.84 -14.89
CA TYR A 192 0.64 16.18 -15.19
C TYR A 192 0.87 17.10 -14.00
N LYS A 193 1.58 18.20 -14.22
CA LYS A 193 1.91 19.18 -13.19
C LYS A 193 1.56 20.58 -13.67
N LYS A 194 1.02 21.39 -12.76
CA LYS A 194 0.82 22.82 -12.96
C LYS A 194 1.46 23.59 -11.81
N ASP A 195 2.40 24.48 -12.13
CA ASP A 195 2.90 25.44 -11.16
C ASP A 195 1.89 26.59 -11.03
N LEU A 196 1.48 26.86 -9.79
CA LEU A 196 0.55 27.93 -9.45
C LEU A 196 1.32 29.17 -8.99
N PRO A 197 0.85 30.38 -9.29
CA PRO A 197 1.41 31.60 -8.74
C PRO A 197 1.40 31.57 -7.21
N SER A 198 2.42 32.18 -6.58
CA SER A 198 2.52 32.28 -5.12
C SER A 198 1.41 33.09 -4.46
N SER A 199 0.60 33.83 -5.24
CA SER A 199 -0.59 34.53 -4.77
C SER A 199 -1.78 33.61 -4.48
N ILE A 200 -1.81 32.41 -5.10
CA ILE A 200 -2.91 31.44 -4.93
C ILE A 200 -2.77 30.76 -3.58
N LYS A 201 -3.83 30.78 -2.76
CA LYS A 201 -3.84 30.17 -1.42
C LYS A 201 -4.63 28.89 -1.36
N SER A 202 -5.60 28.72 -2.25
CA SER A 202 -6.42 27.51 -2.30
C SER A 202 -6.82 27.17 -3.74
N VAL A 203 -7.10 25.90 -3.96
CA VAL A 203 -7.64 25.37 -5.21
C VAL A 203 -8.77 24.41 -4.92
N LYS A 204 -9.78 24.42 -5.79
CA LYS A 204 -10.81 23.41 -5.89
C LYS A 204 -10.45 22.44 -7.00
N VAL A 205 -10.40 21.15 -6.70
CA VAL A 205 -10.18 20.10 -7.69
C VAL A 205 -11.50 19.39 -7.96
N GLU A 206 -11.92 19.36 -9.22
CA GLU A 206 -13.08 18.62 -9.70
C GLU A 206 -12.61 17.47 -10.58
N VAL A 207 -13.01 16.25 -10.22
CA VAL A 207 -12.68 15.03 -10.95
C VAL A 207 -13.97 14.39 -11.44
N THR A 208 -14.05 14.09 -12.73
CA THR A 208 -15.22 13.45 -13.34
C THR A 208 -14.82 12.30 -14.25
N GLY A 209 -15.67 11.28 -14.39
CA GLY A 209 -15.44 10.13 -15.27
C GLY A 209 -15.28 8.81 -14.52
N ASN A 210 -14.59 7.85 -15.13
CA ASN A 210 -14.36 6.51 -14.58
C ASN A 210 -12.87 6.15 -14.63
N GLY A 211 -12.28 5.84 -13.47
CA GLY A 211 -10.86 5.51 -13.35
C GLY A 211 -10.28 6.00 -12.02
N PHE A 212 -8.97 5.85 -11.85
CA PHE A 212 -8.26 6.27 -10.62
C PHE A 212 -7.29 7.41 -10.90
N VAL A 213 -7.33 8.47 -10.10
CA VAL A 213 -6.32 9.55 -10.17
C VAL A 213 -5.84 9.88 -8.77
N LEU A 214 -4.52 9.98 -8.61
CA LEU A 214 -3.91 10.49 -7.40
C LEU A 214 -3.57 11.96 -7.62
N VAL A 215 -4.27 12.85 -6.93
CA VAL A 215 -4.01 14.30 -6.99
C VAL A 215 -3.22 14.72 -5.75
N GLN A 216 -2.13 15.46 -5.98
CA GLN A 216 -1.31 16.07 -4.94
C GLN A 216 -1.27 17.59 -5.17
N VAL A 217 -1.59 18.36 -4.12
CA VAL A 217 -1.62 19.83 -4.11
C VAL A 217 -0.59 20.35 -3.12
#